data_AF-A0A9Q1CEB8-F1
#
_entry.id   AF-A0A9Q1CEB8-F1
#
_cell.length_a   1.000
_cell.length_b   1.000
_cell.length_c   1.000
_cell.angle_alpha   90.00
_cell.angle_beta   90.00
_cell.angle_gamma   90.00
#
_symmetry.space_group_name_H-M   'P 1'
#
loop_
_entity.id
_entity.type
_entity.pdbx_description
1 polymer ?
#
loop_
_entity_poly.entity_id
_entity_poly.type
_entity_poly.pdbx_seq_one_letter_code
_entity_poly.pdbx_strand_id
1 'polypeptide(L)'
;MGTAKANLLKPSNPWRWHPEIIKWTVALHAKLPAAYNPIRHSVFLSLPSVLTINKYVHLSKAEAGFIPSIVQRVVNGISAPPGEQRENVTFVLDEMKMKN
;
A
#
# COMPACT_ATOMS: atom_id res chain seq x y z
N MET A 1 -32.01 28.63 -29.31
CA MET A 1 -30.56 28.70 -29.54
C MET A 1 -29.90 29.04 -28.20
N GLY A 2 -29.27 28.16 -27.43
CA GLY A 2 -28.72 26.85 -27.71
C GLY A 2 -27.19 26.86 -27.72
N THR A 3 -26.52 27.14 -26.58
CA THR A 3 -25.10 26.77 -26.37
C THR A 3 -24.84 26.41 -24.90
N ALA A 4 -25.50 25.35 -24.43
CA ALA A 4 -25.02 24.54 -23.32
C ALA A 4 -23.89 23.62 -23.82
N LYS A 5 -22.70 24.16 -24.11
CA LYS A 5 -21.53 23.35 -24.56
C LYS A 5 -20.21 23.94 -24.06
N ALA A 6 -19.94 23.76 -22.76
CA ALA A 6 -18.57 23.92 -22.23
C ALA A 6 -18.27 23.08 -20.96
N ASN A 7 -19.12 22.12 -20.58
CA ASN A 7 -18.91 21.32 -19.36
C ASN A 7 -18.79 19.80 -19.60
N LEU A 8 -18.64 19.35 -20.84
CA LEU A 8 -18.63 17.91 -21.19
C LEU A 8 -17.24 17.24 -21.22
N LEU A 9 -16.17 17.91 -20.76
CA LEU A 9 -14.80 17.35 -20.80
C LEU A 9 -14.11 17.24 -19.44
N LYS A 10 -14.86 17.27 -18.32
CA LYS A 10 -14.34 16.68 -17.08
C LYS A 10 -14.84 15.25 -17.00
N PRO A 11 -14.00 14.21 -17.12
CA PRO A 11 -14.37 12.92 -16.58
C PRO A 11 -14.57 13.14 -15.07
N SER A 12 -15.83 13.28 -14.65
CA SER A 12 -16.26 13.48 -13.26
C SER A 12 -16.22 12.17 -12.46
N ASN A 13 -15.38 11.22 -12.86
CA ASN A 13 -15.18 9.99 -12.13
C ASN A 13 -13.79 10.05 -11.51
N PRO A 14 -13.64 10.35 -10.20
CA PRO A 14 -12.39 10.07 -9.53
C PRO A 14 -12.23 8.55 -9.62
N TRP A 15 -11.33 8.10 -10.50
CA TRP A 15 -11.02 6.69 -10.67
C TRP A 15 -10.75 6.09 -9.29
N ARG A 16 -11.69 5.27 -8.80
CA ARG A 16 -11.54 4.57 -7.54
C ARG A 16 -10.78 3.30 -7.85
N TRP A 17 -9.51 3.29 -7.49
CA TRP A 17 -8.69 2.09 -7.60
C TRP A 17 -9.27 0.98 -6.73
N HIS A 18 -9.34 -0.22 -7.30
CA HIS A 18 -9.72 -1.38 -6.52
C HIS A 18 -8.70 -1.60 -5.38
N PRO A 19 -9.12 -1.92 -4.13
CA PRO A 19 -8.21 -2.05 -2.99
C PRO A 19 -7.06 -3.03 -3.23
N GLU A 20 -7.31 -4.14 -3.94
CA GLU A 20 -6.26 -5.11 -4.29
C GLU A 20 -5.21 -4.53 -5.25
N ILE A 21 -5.61 -3.66 -6.17
CA ILE A 21 -4.67 -2.96 -7.06
C ILE A 21 -3.77 -2.04 -6.24
N ILE A 22 -4.33 -1.31 -5.26
CA ILE A 22 -3.55 -0.46 -4.37
C ILE A 22 -2.57 -1.27 -3.52
N LYS A 23 -3.00 -2.39 -2.94
CA LYS A 23 -2.11 -3.28 -2.17
C LYS A 23 -0.96 -3.78 -3.04
N TRP A 24 -1.27 -4.21 -4.26
CA TRP A 24 -0.29 -4.69 -5.21
C TRP A 24 0.69 -3.60 -5.63
N THR A 25 0.23 -2.38 -5.91
CA THR A 25 1.11 -1.27 -6.32
C THR A 25 1.95 -0.74 -5.17
N VAL A 26 1.45 -0.75 -3.93
CA VAL A 26 2.25 -0.48 -2.72
C VAL A 26 3.38 -1.51 -2.60
N ALA A 27 3.08 -2.80 -2.75
CA ALA A 27 4.08 -3.86 -2.70
C ALA A 27 5.12 -3.74 -3.84
N LEU A 28 4.66 -3.41 -5.05
CA LEU A 28 5.53 -3.19 -6.20
C LEU A 28 6.46 -2.00 -5.99
N HIS A 29 5.93 -0.87 -5.54
CA HIS A 29 6.71 0.35 -5.28
C HIS A 29 7.71 0.16 -4.13
N ALA A 30 7.34 -0.60 -3.08
CA ALA A 30 8.23 -0.90 -1.96
C ALA A 30 9.41 -1.80 -2.37
N LYS A 31 9.20 -2.75 -3.29
CA LYS A 31 10.27 -3.66 -3.77
C LYS A 31 11.11 -3.05 -4.88
N LEU A 32 10.50 -2.30 -5.80
CA LEU A 32 11.13 -1.80 -7.03
C LEU A 32 10.77 -0.32 -7.28
N PRO A 33 11.19 0.62 -6.42
CA PRO A 33 10.81 2.03 -6.54
C PRO A 33 11.30 2.66 -7.85
N ALA A 34 12.50 2.30 -8.32
CA ALA A 34 13.08 2.81 -9.55
C ALA A 34 12.34 2.35 -10.82
N ALA A 35 11.73 1.17 -10.80
CA ALA A 35 11.03 0.60 -11.95
C ALA A 35 9.56 1.05 -12.04
N TYR A 36 8.98 1.53 -10.94
CA TYR A 36 7.55 1.85 -10.86
C TYR A 36 7.13 2.94 -11.87
N ASN A 37 7.89 4.04 -11.95
CA ASN A 37 7.60 5.16 -12.86
C ASN A 37 7.76 4.77 -14.34
N PRO A 38 8.85 4.11 -14.76
CA PRO A 38 8.97 3.56 -16.11
C PRO A 38 7.78 2.68 -16.52
N ILE A 39 7.36 1.75 -15.66
CA ILE A 39 6.22 0.86 -15.94
C ILE A 39 4.92 1.67 -16.08
N ARG A 40 4.67 2.61 -15.16
CA ARG A 40 3.48 3.47 -15.21
C ARG A 40 3.42 4.33 -16.48
N HIS A 41 4.56 4.76 -17.02
CA HIS A 41 4.63 5.57 -18.24
C HIS A 41 4.68 4.74 -19.52
N SER A 42 4.95 3.44 -19.44
CA SER A 42 5.09 2.54 -20.59
C SER A 42 3.78 2.24 -21.34
N VAL A 43 2.64 2.81 -20.92
CA VAL A 43 1.28 2.59 -21.47
C VAL A 43 0.79 1.13 -21.33
N PHE A 44 1.67 0.19 -21.00
CA PHE A 44 1.36 -1.22 -20.81
C PHE A 44 0.43 -1.48 -19.61
N LEU A 45 0.64 -0.77 -18.49
CA LEU A 45 -0.18 -0.88 -17.29
C LEU A 45 -0.63 0.50 -16.82
N SER A 46 -1.94 0.65 -16.60
CA SER A 46 -2.50 1.83 -15.94
C SER A 46 -2.32 1.71 -14.43
N LEU A 47 -1.33 2.42 -13.89
CA LEU A 47 -0.99 2.37 -12.46
C LEU A 47 -1.33 3.68 -11.72
N PRO A 48 -1.71 3.60 -10.44
CA PRO A 48 -1.87 4.77 -9.59
C PRO A 48 -0.61 5.63 -9.55
N SER A 49 -0.79 6.94 -9.36
CA SER A 49 0.34 7.83 -9.12
C SER A 49 1.02 7.51 -7.79
N VAL A 50 2.30 7.87 -7.66
CA VAL A 50 3.03 7.76 -6.38
C VAL A 50 2.33 8.57 -5.28
N LEU A 51 1.76 9.73 -5.62
CA LEU A 51 0.92 10.52 -4.70
C LEU A 51 -0.30 9.73 -4.21
N THR A 52 -0.90 8.91 -5.08
CA THR A 52 -2.00 8.03 -4.70
C THR A 52 -1.50 6.93 -3.77
N ILE A 53 -0.38 6.28 -4.09
CA ILE A 53 0.22 5.22 -3.27
C ILE A 53 0.54 5.72 -1.86
N ASN A 54 1.19 6.89 -1.74
CA ASN A 54 1.61 7.45 -0.46
C ASN A 54 0.44 7.69 0.50
N LYS A 55 -0.79 7.90 -0.01
CA LYS A 55 -2.00 8.00 0.82
C LYS A 55 -2.37 6.68 1.51
N TYR A 56 -1.92 5.54 0.98
CA TYR A 56 -2.23 4.20 1.48
C TYR A 56 -1.04 3.50 2.14
N VAL A 57 0.19 4.02 2.00
CA VAL A 57 1.38 3.45 2.65
C VAL A 57 1.33 3.63 4.17
N HIS A 58 0.83 4.78 4.65
CA HIS A 58 0.76 5.09 6.08
C HIS A 58 -0.50 4.51 6.74
N LEU A 59 -0.65 3.19 6.67
CA LEU A 59 -1.78 2.50 7.27
C LEU A 59 -1.78 2.56 8.80
N SER A 60 -0.60 2.70 9.38
CA SER A 60 -0.38 2.94 10.82
C SER A 60 0.60 4.07 11.01
N LYS A 61 0.36 4.87 12.04
CA LYS A 61 1.34 5.85 12.50
C LYS A 61 2.53 5.10 13.11
N ALA A 62 3.74 5.49 12.77
CA ALA A 62 4.93 4.96 13.42
C ALA A 62 4.98 5.50 14.86
N GLU A 63 5.01 4.60 15.83
CA GLU A 63 5.05 4.91 17.26
C GLU A 63 6.17 4.09 17.92
N ALA A 64 6.75 4.64 18.98
CA ALA A 64 7.79 3.95 19.72
C ALA A 64 7.19 2.80 20.54
N GLY A 65 7.92 1.68 20.60
CA GLY A 65 7.53 0.51 21.39
C GLY A 65 6.63 -0.47 20.63
N PHE A 66 5.81 -1.20 21.39
CA PHE A 66 4.95 -2.25 20.88
C PHE A 66 3.59 -1.69 20.45
N ILE A 67 3.14 -2.02 19.23
CA ILE A 67 1.84 -1.56 18.68
C ILE A 67 0.85 -2.75 18.67
N PRO A 68 -0.03 -2.90 19.68
CA PRO A 68 -0.88 -4.09 19.83
C PRO A 68 -1.82 -4.32 18.65
N SER A 69 -2.30 -3.24 18.03
CA SER A 69 -3.21 -3.30 16.88
C SER A 69 -2.57 -3.95 15.65
N ILE A 70 -1.26 -3.75 15.45
CA ILE A 70 -0.51 -4.39 14.37
C ILE A 70 -0.33 -5.87 14.66
N VAL A 71 0.01 -6.24 15.90
CA VAL A 71 0.20 -7.65 16.28
C VAL A 71 -1.11 -8.41 16.16
N GLN A 72 -2.21 -7.88 16.68
CA GLN A 72 -3.53 -8.51 16.53
C GLN A 72 -3.89 -8.73 15.07
N ARG A 73 -3.56 -7.77 14.20
CA ARG A 73 -3.83 -7.87 12.77
C ARG A 73 -2.96 -8.92 12.09
N VAL A 74 -1.70 -9.07 12.49
CA VAL A 74 -0.82 -10.15 12.03
C VAL A 74 -1.38 -11.49 12.47
N VAL A 75 -1.74 -11.64 13.75
CA VAL A 75 -2.35 -12.87 14.29
C VAL A 75 -3.62 -13.25 13.50
N ASN A 76 -4.50 -12.29 13.24
CA ASN A 76 -5.72 -12.54 12.46
C ASN A 76 -5.43 -12.89 10.98
N GLY A 77 -4.28 -12.46 10.44
CA GLY A 77 -3.87 -12.72 9.06
C GLY A 77 -3.13 -14.05 8.88
N ILE A 78 -2.63 -14.66 9.96
CA ILE A 78 -2.02 -15.98 9.91
C ILE A 78 -3.15 -17.00 9.74
N SER A 79 -3.38 -17.42 8.49
CA SER A 79 -4.22 -18.56 8.18
C SER A 79 -3.38 -19.84 8.32
N ALA A 80 -3.05 -20.21 9.55
CA ALA A 80 -2.44 -21.50 9.84
C ALA A 80 -3.54 -22.47 10.26
N PRO A 81 -3.63 -23.67 9.64
CA PRO A 81 -4.53 -24.72 10.10
C PRO A 81 -4.33 -25.00 11.60
N PRO A 82 -5.40 -25.35 12.34
CA PRO A 82 -5.26 -25.84 13.70
C PRO A 82 -4.27 -27.02 13.74
N GLY A 83 -3.18 -26.90 14.51
CA GLY A 83 -2.14 -27.93 14.62
C GLY A 83 -0.84 -27.68 13.83
N GLU A 84 -0.83 -26.73 12.88
CA GLU A 84 0.42 -26.29 12.20
C GLU A 84 1.05 -25.05 12.84
N GLN A 85 0.39 -24.47 13.83
CA GLN A 85 0.89 -23.34 14.58
C GLN A 85 2.05 -23.80 15.47
N ARG A 86 3.23 -23.22 15.26
CA ARG A 86 4.37 -23.47 16.15
C ARG A 86 4.09 -22.80 17.50
N GLU A 87 4.07 -23.59 18.57
CA GLU A 87 3.82 -23.11 19.93
C GLU A 87 4.92 -22.16 20.43
N ASN A 88 6.13 -22.31 19.91
CA ASN A 88 7.29 -21.52 20.31
C ASN A 88 7.76 -20.63 19.15
N VAL A 89 7.88 -19.33 19.45
CA VAL A 89 8.46 -18.33 18.55
C VAL A 89 9.62 -17.63 19.26
N THR A 90 10.67 -17.31 18.50
CA THR A 90 11.83 -16.57 19.02
C THR A 90 11.77 -15.15 18.49
N PHE A 91 11.81 -14.16 19.39
CA PHE A 91 12.00 -12.76 19.03
C PHE A 91 13.49 -12.45 19.02
N VAL A 92 14.00 -12.03 17.87
CA VAL A 92 15.38 -11.55 17.72
C VAL A 92 15.30 -10.03 17.52
N LEU A 93 16.00 -9.29 18.38
CA LEU A 93 16.04 -7.84 18.39
C LEU A 93 17.50 -7.40 18.23
N ASP A 94 17.72 -6.36 17.46
CA ASP A 94 19.02 -5.74 17.24
C ASP A 94 18.87 -4.22 17.19
N GLU A 95 19.92 -3.49 17.56
CA GLU A 95 19.92 -2.03 17.59
C GLU A 95 20.66 -1.45 16.39
N MET A 96 20.04 -0.47 15.71
CA MET A 96 20.67 0.24 14.59
C MET A 96 21.00 1.67 14.97
N LYS A 97 22.28 2.05 14.87
CA LYS A 97 22.70 3.44 15.05
C LYS A 97 22.30 4.26 13.83
N MET A 98 21.35 5.17 14.01
CA MET A 98 20.92 6.12 12.98
C MET A 98 21.80 7.37 13.01
N LYS A 99 22.07 7.95 11.83
CA LYS A 99 22.70 9.27 11.75
C LYS A 99 21.61 10.32 11.97
N ASN A 100 21.79 11.17 12.98
CA ASN A 100 20.99 12.38 13.17
C ASN A 100 21.33 13.44 12.13
#